data_AF-A0A955SCX1-F1
#
_entry.id   AF-A0A955SCX1-F1
#
_cell.length_a   1.000
_cell.length_b   1.000
_cell.length_c   1.000
_cell.angle_alpha   90.00
_cell.angle_beta   90.00
_cell.angle_gamma   90.00
#
_symmetry.space_group_name_H-M   'P 1'
#
loop_
_entity.id
_entity.type
_entity.pdbx_description
1 polymer ?
#
loop_
_entity_poly.entity_id
_entity_poly.type
_entity_poly.pdbx_seq_one_letter_code
_entity_poly.pdbx_strand_id
1 'polypeptide(L)'
;MIHRMRSEKHPPKAWSFFLPAMFFLAVASPAPASADLPETWRDGPYNLFRWISNPEDIALPRNISVHQFSSSHPDPDLPDYNRYLGEEGRRKKLLAEMEGPGAITRMWFTGSGAIADCILAIEIDGATPVESSIGGLVSGGAFPFVSPLVGRGSGGGLFCYLPIPYKDRCRVWLEITDSLAHAHYYQILYASFPTEEGVNSFRLPLFHEDASSVARAIDQWSHPPERSALAPAEIDSTSQDRVLFRHPGSGVIHQWEIAYSKTREEDLPYAYLRVWDSEDLLIDCPLGALFGRFERTADFTNRFLHTEPGRLRFFWPIVHYGPIRVELARRAGLALSASFEHEVLAPEQARQRGRLRVEHNLRFIFNQEEVPLLELEGEGHLAGVSMRLRGITDSPNFAFSYLEGDETTTIDGQEETSIRGTGFEDYFNGAYYFHEGVSVFPNHGVTGFDQTGSVTGRTDMAIYRYFIGDLVPYRKSLDISWEVISLWRDWPIEFETVFYYYDCSDCAEPEPWPASLGWDLDRDGKINHRDLLLWMNGLRGASAFNSIPSPWPYHFTERWNP
;
A
#
# COMPACT_ATOMS: atom_id res chain seq x y z
N MET A 1 -57.77 44.58 -14.84
CA MET A 1 -58.52 44.34 -16.10
C MET A 1 -57.51 43.88 -17.14
N ILE A 2 -57.43 42.57 -17.43
CA ILE A 2 -58.10 41.89 -18.58
C ILE A 2 -57.44 42.41 -19.89
N HIS A 3 -56.73 41.68 -20.76
CA HIS A 3 -56.68 40.28 -21.24
C HIS A 3 -55.22 39.95 -21.66
N ARG A 4 -54.65 38.74 -21.55
CA ARG A 4 -54.94 37.39 -22.09
C ARG A 4 -54.72 37.21 -23.61
N MET A 5 -54.00 36.12 -23.91
CA MET A 5 -53.86 35.35 -25.18
C MET A 5 -52.51 35.54 -25.91
N ARG A 6 -51.64 34.50 -25.99
CA ARG A 6 -51.64 33.32 -26.92
C ARG A 6 -51.58 33.79 -28.39
N SER A 7 -50.80 33.27 -29.32
CA SER A 7 -49.89 32.12 -29.47
C SER A 7 -49.12 32.37 -30.78
N GLU A 8 -47.88 31.89 -30.97
CA GLU A 8 -47.50 30.76 -31.85
C GLU A 8 -46.44 31.17 -32.92
N LYS A 9 -45.28 30.50 -32.82
CA LYS A 9 -44.43 29.90 -33.88
C LYS A 9 -43.76 30.71 -35.01
N HIS A 10 -42.42 30.53 -34.99
CA HIS A 10 -41.43 30.32 -36.08
C HIS A 10 -40.46 31.48 -36.47
N PRO A 11 -39.20 31.12 -36.83
CA PRO A 11 -37.94 31.85 -36.60
C PRO A 11 -37.58 32.72 -37.84
N PRO A 12 -36.53 33.61 -37.87
CA PRO A 12 -35.13 33.17 -38.05
C PRO A 12 -34.02 34.21 -37.70
N LYS A 13 -32.77 33.85 -38.05
CA LYS A 13 -31.61 34.69 -38.45
C LYS A 13 -30.53 35.02 -37.42
N ALA A 14 -29.38 34.38 -37.70
CA ALA A 14 -28.04 34.72 -37.29
C ALA A 14 -27.69 36.20 -37.52
N TRP A 15 -26.98 36.77 -36.56
CA TRP A 15 -26.22 38.00 -36.71
C TRP A 15 -24.76 37.71 -36.42
N SER A 16 -23.96 37.73 -37.47
CA SER A 16 -22.50 37.77 -37.43
C SER A 16 -22.06 39.13 -36.91
N PHE A 17 -21.24 39.16 -35.85
CA PHE A 17 -20.44 40.33 -35.53
C PHE A 17 -18.95 39.95 -35.54
N PHE A 18 -18.23 40.69 -36.37
CA PHE A 18 -16.79 40.72 -36.52
C PHE A 18 -16.10 41.07 -35.19
N LEU A 19 -15.09 40.28 -34.80
CA LEU A 19 -14.06 40.65 -33.84
C LEU A 19 -12.76 40.93 -34.63
N PRO A 20 -12.04 42.02 -34.32
CA PRO A 20 -10.84 42.40 -35.06
C PRO A 20 -9.67 41.47 -34.68
N ALA A 21 -8.94 41.01 -35.69
CA ALA A 21 -7.72 40.24 -35.51
C ALA A 21 -6.63 41.13 -34.88
N MET A 22 -6.32 40.90 -33.60
CA MET A 22 -5.05 41.31 -33.00
C MET A 22 -3.98 40.30 -33.41
N PHE A 23 -3.06 40.74 -34.27
CA PHE A 23 -1.79 40.07 -34.51
C PHE A 23 -0.95 40.10 -33.22
N PHE A 24 -0.81 38.96 -32.55
CA PHE A 24 0.27 38.76 -31.58
C PHE A 24 1.55 38.44 -32.36
N LEU A 25 2.51 39.36 -32.34
CA LEU A 25 3.91 39.03 -32.64
C LEU A 25 4.40 38.06 -31.55
N ALA A 26 4.64 36.81 -31.93
CA ALA A 26 5.36 35.86 -31.10
C ALA A 26 6.82 36.32 -30.99
N VAL A 27 7.15 36.99 -29.89
CA VAL A 27 8.54 37.10 -29.44
C VAL A 27 8.85 35.76 -28.77
N ALA A 28 9.60 34.91 -29.48
CA ALA A 28 10.17 33.71 -28.88
C ALA A 28 11.16 34.15 -27.80
N SER A 29 10.73 34.10 -26.54
CA SER A 29 11.66 34.09 -25.42
C SER A 29 12.52 32.83 -25.53
N PRO A 30 13.85 32.90 -25.41
CA PRO A 30 14.64 31.69 -25.25
C PRO A 30 14.09 30.95 -24.03
N ALA A 31 13.81 29.66 -24.19
CA ALA A 31 13.56 28.80 -23.05
C ALA A 31 14.71 29.02 -22.05
N PRO A 32 14.43 29.23 -20.75
CA PRO A 32 15.52 29.23 -19.78
C PRO A 32 16.22 27.88 -19.95
N ALA A 33 17.52 27.93 -20.24
CA ALA A 33 18.35 26.75 -20.29
C ALA A 33 18.08 25.96 -19.01
N SER A 34 17.68 24.69 -19.16
CA SER A 34 17.66 23.77 -18.03
C SER A 34 19.03 23.85 -17.40
N ALA A 35 19.11 24.36 -16.17
CA ALA A 35 20.27 24.08 -15.36
C ALA A 35 20.18 22.57 -15.09
N ASP A 36 20.84 21.80 -15.95
CA ASP A 36 20.87 20.35 -15.86
C ASP A 36 21.49 19.99 -14.51
N LEU A 37 20.63 19.56 -13.58
CA LEU A 37 21.07 18.90 -12.35
C LEU A 37 21.76 17.59 -12.76
N PRO A 38 22.95 17.25 -12.20
CA PRO A 38 23.67 16.05 -12.61
C PRO A 38 22.85 14.79 -12.34
N GLU A 39 22.84 13.85 -13.30
CA GLU A 39 22.09 12.59 -13.26
C GLU A 39 22.32 11.75 -11.99
N THR A 40 23.47 11.91 -11.33
CA THR A 40 23.87 11.11 -10.15
C THR A 40 23.16 11.49 -8.85
N TRP A 41 22.43 12.62 -8.81
CA TRP A 41 21.64 13.03 -7.64
C TRP A 41 20.25 12.38 -7.60
N ARG A 42 19.81 11.81 -8.73
CA ARG A 42 18.43 11.39 -8.96
C ARG A 42 18.06 10.06 -8.29
N ASP A 43 19.07 9.26 -7.91
CA ASP A 43 18.91 7.82 -7.66
C ASP A 43 19.71 7.30 -6.46
N GLY A 44 19.91 8.08 -5.39
CA GLY A 44 20.50 7.54 -4.16
C GLY A 44 19.71 6.32 -3.65
N PRO A 45 20.35 5.29 -3.09
CA PRO A 45 19.67 4.02 -2.76
C PRO A 45 18.52 4.22 -1.77
N TYR A 46 18.54 5.31 -0.99
CA TYR A 46 17.56 5.66 0.04
C TYR A 46 16.58 6.78 -0.36
N ASN A 47 16.44 7.08 -1.66
CA ASN A 47 15.38 7.96 -2.14
C ASN A 47 14.00 7.24 -2.06
N LEU A 48 13.36 7.34 -0.90
CA LEU A 48 12.06 6.72 -0.64
C LEU A 48 10.91 7.22 -1.52
N PHE A 49 10.97 8.46 -2.01
CA PHE A 49 9.94 8.95 -2.94
C PHE A 49 9.99 8.23 -4.28
N ARG A 50 11.17 7.72 -4.68
CA ARG A 50 11.30 6.80 -5.81
C ARG A 50 10.59 5.47 -5.52
N TRP A 51 10.75 4.90 -4.34
CA TRP A 51 10.15 3.60 -3.99
C TRP A 51 8.63 3.61 -4.11
N ILE A 52 7.96 4.67 -3.64
CA ILE A 52 6.50 4.79 -3.76
C ILE A 52 6.03 5.13 -5.19
N SER A 53 6.92 5.64 -6.05
CA SER A 53 6.57 6.07 -7.43
C SER A 53 7.06 5.11 -8.53
N ASN A 54 7.74 4.02 -8.19
CA ASN A 54 8.17 3.01 -9.14
C ASN A 54 7.87 1.59 -8.63
N PRO A 55 6.79 0.94 -9.08
CA PRO A 55 6.40 -0.37 -8.58
C PRO A 55 7.40 -1.47 -8.93
N GLU A 56 8.15 -1.32 -10.02
CA GLU A 56 9.16 -2.31 -10.45
C GLU A 56 10.36 -2.35 -9.48
N ASP A 57 10.63 -1.25 -8.77
CA ASP A 57 11.70 -1.21 -7.78
C ASP A 57 11.39 -2.08 -6.55
N ILE A 58 10.17 -2.61 -6.40
CA ILE A 58 9.82 -3.54 -5.32
C ILE A 58 10.63 -4.84 -5.38
N ALA A 59 11.15 -5.22 -6.55
CA ALA A 59 11.99 -6.40 -6.69
C ALA A 59 13.46 -6.14 -6.29
N LEU A 60 13.86 -4.88 -6.08
CA LEU A 60 15.25 -4.56 -5.73
C LEU A 60 15.52 -4.83 -4.24
N PRO A 61 16.65 -5.45 -3.88
CA PRO A 61 17.03 -5.64 -2.49
C PRO A 61 17.20 -4.29 -1.76
N ARG A 62 17.02 -4.31 -0.44
CA ARG A 62 17.08 -3.11 0.41
C ARG A 62 18.09 -3.30 1.54
N ASN A 63 19.16 -2.50 1.51
CA ASN A 63 20.14 -2.46 2.58
C ASN A 63 19.69 -1.48 3.70
N ILE A 64 18.59 -1.79 4.36
CA ILE A 64 18.02 -0.99 5.47
C ILE A 64 17.62 -1.92 6.62
N SER A 65 17.41 -1.36 7.81
CA SER A 65 16.72 -2.05 8.91
C SER A 65 15.40 -1.34 9.21
N VAL A 66 14.36 -2.09 9.56
CA VAL A 66 13.03 -1.54 9.83
C VAL A 66 12.64 -1.78 11.27
N HIS A 67 11.97 -0.79 11.86
CA HIS A 67 11.62 -0.73 13.27
C HIS A 67 10.26 -0.04 13.44
N GLN A 68 9.59 -0.27 14.57
CA GLN A 68 8.31 0.37 14.88
C GLN A 68 8.30 0.96 16.29
N PHE A 69 7.77 2.18 16.41
CA PHE A 69 7.20 2.67 17.66
C PHE A 69 5.69 2.51 17.61
N SER A 70 5.09 1.89 18.62
CA SER A 70 3.64 1.78 18.72
C SER A 70 3.17 2.01 20.15
N SER A 71 1.85 2.13 20.31
CA SER A 71 1.22 2.17 21.63
C SER A 71 1.15 0.81 22.33
N SER A 72 1.60 -0.26 21.67
CA SER A 72 1.43 -1.64 22.12
C SER A 72 2.13 -1.96 23.43
N HIS A 73 1.65 -3.01 24.10
CA HIS A 73 2.24 -3.48 25.34
C HIS A 73 2.89 -4.86 25.12
N PRO A 74 4.16 -5.09 25.54
CA PRO A 74 4.80 -6.41 25.46
C PRO A 74 4.13 -7.49 26.32
N ASP A 75 3.22 -7.09 27.20
CA ASP A 75 2.43 -7.97 28.05
C ASP A 75 1.01 -7.93 27.48
N PRO A 76 0.50 -9.04 26.92
CA PRO A 76 -0.80 -9.09 26.25
C PRO A 76 -1.98 -8.83 27.19
N ASP A 77 -1.78 -8.97 28.51
CA ASP A 77 -2.81 -8.69 29.52
C ASP A 77 -2.96 -7.18 29.80
N LEU A 78 -2.08 -6.34 29.26
CA LEU A 78 -2.07 -4.90 29.49
C LEU A 78 -2.52 -4.12 28.25
N PRO A 79 -3.16 -2.95 28.44
CA PRO A 79 -3.65 -2.16 27.33
C PRO A 79 -2.55 -1.72 26.36
N ASP A 80 -2.86 -1.83 25.08
CA ASP A 80 -2.04 -1.53 23.90
C ASP A 80 -2.25 -0.09 23.37
N TYR A 81 -2.84 0.78 24.19
CA TYR A 81 -3.08 2.20 23.92
C TYR A 81 -2.41 3.11 24.96
N ASN A 82 -2.24 4.39 24.61
CA ASN A 82 -1.70 5.42 25.52
C ASN A 82 -0.29 5.16 26.07
N ARG A 83 0.47 4.23 25.49
CA ARG A 83 1.90 4.10 25.77
C ARG A 83 2.65 5.15 24.98
N TYR A 84 3.49 5.92 25.65
CA TYR A 84 4.28 6.99 25.04
C TYR A 84 5.75 6.82 25.43
N LEU A 85 6.65 7.25 24.56
CA LEU A 85 8.09 7.23 24.84
C LEU A 85 8.47 8.27 25.92
N GLY A 86 7.74 9.38 25.98
CA GLY A 86 7.98 10.46 26.93
C GLY A 86 6.86 11.49 26.96
N GLU A 87 6.98 12.50 27.80
CA GLU A 87 5.97 13.56 27.94
C GLU A 87 6.56 14.92 28.32
N GLU A 88 5.95 15.99 27.81
CA GLU A 88 6.20 17.37 28.19
C GLU A 88 4.92 17.97 28.77
N GLY A 89 4.82 17.96 30.09
CA GLY A 89 3.56 18.29 30.76
C GLY A 89 2.46 17.27 30.45
N ARG A 90 1.20 17.68 30.63
CA ARG A 90 0.07 16.71 30.62
C ARG A 90 -0.37 16.28 29.21
N ARG A 91 -0.33 17.18 28.23
CA ARG A 91 -0.95 16.99 26.92
C ARG A 91 0.02 16.67 25.79
N LYS A 92 1.31 17.03 25.92
CA LYS A 92 2.31 16.77 24.88
C LYS A 92 3.03 15.45 25.18
N LYS A 93 2.88 14.48 24.28
CA LYS A 93 3.40 13.11 24.40
C LYS A 93 4.38 12.84 23.27
N LEU A 94 5.54 12.29 23.59
CA LEU A 94 6.52 11.83 22.61
C LEU A 94 6.12 10.42 22.17
N LEU A 95 5.79 10.25 20.90
CA LEU A 95 5.38 8.96 20.34
C LEU A 95 6.58 8.13 19.89
N ALA A 96 7.53 8.79 19.22
CA ALA A 96 8.71 8.18 18.63
C ALA A 96 9.90 9.14 18.66
N GLU A 97 11.10 8.57 18.80
CA GLU A 97 12.37 9.27 18.66
C GLU A 97 13.36 8.36 17.95
N MET A 98 13.85 8.80 16.80
CA MET A 98 14.83 8.09 15.98
C MET A 98 16.12 8.89 15.90
N GLU A 99 17.26 8.19 15.93
CA GLU A 99 18.61 8.74 15.77
C GLU A 99 19.30 8.11 14.55
N GLY A 100 20.19 8.87 13.92
CA GLY A 100 20.86 8.50 12.68
C GLY A 100 20.02 8.71 11.42
N PRO A 101 20.58 8.43 10.23
CA PRO A 101 19.88 8.60 8.96
C PRO A 101 18.77 7.56 8.79
N GLY A 102 17.60 8.01 8.37
CA GLY A 102 16.44 7.14 8.22
C GLY A 102 15.23 7.86 7.65
N ALA A 103 14.08 7.20 7.72
CA ALA A 103 12.80 7.81 7.38
C ALA A 103 11.62 7.09 8.02
N ILE A 104 10.58 7.85 8.38
CA ILE A 104 9.26 7.28 8.64
C ILE A 104 8.69 6.80 7.30
N THR A 105 8.21 5.55 7.25
CA THR A 105 7.68 4.91 6.04
C THR A 105 6.18 4.68 6.11
N ARG A 106 5.63 4.53 7.32
CA ARG A 106 4.18 4.47 7.58
C ARG A 106 3.86 5.05 8.94
N MET A 107 2.77 5.80 9.02
CA MET A 107 2.10 6.15 10.27
C MET A 107 0.65 5.70 10.22
N TRP A 108 0.15 5.19 11.34
CA TRP A 108 -1.26 4.85 11.53
C TRP A 108 -1.72 5.29 12.93
N PHE A 109 -2.98 5.72 13.04
CA PHE A 109 -3.60 6.20 14.27
C PHE A 109 -5.08 5.80 14.36
N THR A 110 -5.56 5.45 15.56
CA THR A 110 -7.00 5.41 15.89
C THR A 110 -7.22 5.70 17.38
N GLY A 111 -8.47 5.83 17.81
CA GLY A 111 -8.77 6.04 19.23
C GLY A 111 -10.25 6.18 19.55
N SER A 112 -10.58 6.00 20.84
CA SER A 112 -11.95 6.10 21.36
C SER A 112 -12.48 7.53 21.51
N GLY A 113 -11.69 8.51 21.04
CA GLY A 113 -11.92 9.94 21.13
C GLY A 113 -11.66 10.65 19.80
N ALA A 114 -11.43 11.95 19.86
CA ALA A 114 -11.19 12.78 18.69
C ALA A 114 -9.69 12.82 18.34
N ILE A 115 -9.06 11.65 18.17
CA ILE A 115 -7.62 11.58 17.85
C ILE A 115 -7.27 12.35 16.56
N ALA A 116 -8.23 12.46 15.63
CA ALA A 116 -8.11 13.28 14.43
C ALA A 116 -7.87 14.78 14.73
N ASP A 117 -8.32 15.28 15.87
CA ASP A 117 -8.17 16.68 16.28
C ASP A 117 -6.86 16.94 17.04
N CYS A 118 -6.18 15.88 17.51
CA CYS A 118 -4.88 16.00 18.16
C CYS A 118 -3.82 16.50 17.17
N ILE A 119 -2.89 17.32 17.66
CA ILE A 119 -1.84 17.91 16.84
C ILE A 119 -0.65 16.95 16.78
N LEU A 120 -0.26 16.59 15.56
CA LEU A 120 0.97 15.87 15.28
C LEU A 120 2.05 16.89 14.90
N ALA A 121 3.16 16.90 15.65
CA ALA A 121 4.34 17.67 15.33
C ALA A 121 5.51 16.72 15.05
N ILE A 122 6.13 16.84 13.88
CA ILE A 122 7.30 16.04 13.49
C ILE A 122 8.50 16.98 13.43
N GLU A 123 9.43 16.78 14.35
CA GLU A 123 10.71 17.48 14.41
C GLU A 123 11.76 16.67 13.64
N ILE A 124 12.52 17.31 12.77
CA ILE A 124 13.52 16.72 11.89
C ILE A 124 14.74 17.61 11.87
N ASP A 125 15.89 17.07 12.28
CA ASP A 125 17.21 17.71 12.20
C ASP A 125 17.22 19.18 12.70
N GLY A 126 16.46 19.44 13.78
CA GLY A 126 16.34 20.74 14.43
C GLY A 126 15.25 21.68 13.90
N ALA A 127 14.42 21.25 12.94
CA ALA A 127 13.26 21.99 12.43
C ALA A 127 11.95 21.21 12.66
N THR A 128 10.80 21.90 12.60
CA THR A 128 9.47 21.26 12.73
C THR A 128 8.67 21.46 11.43
N PRO A 129 8.98 20.70 10.35
CA PRO A 129 8.31 20.88 9.06
C PRO A 129 6.84 20.45 9.05
N VAL A 130 6.39 19.63 10.01
CA VAL A 130 5.00 19.19 10.13
C VAL A 130 4.48 19.57 11.51
N GLU A 131 3.41 20.36 11.55
CA GLU A 131 2.64 20.68 12.75
C GLU A 131 1.19 20.91 12.31
N SER A 132 0.32 19.92 12.51
CA SER A 132 -1.08 19.93 12.05
C SER A 132 -1.91 18.96 12.86
N SER A 133 -3.24 19.11 12.86
CA SER A 133 -4.11 18.02 13.32
C SER A 133 -3.92 16.78 12.45
N ILE A 134 -4.01 15.58 13.04
CA ILE A 134 -3.87 14.31 12.31
C ILE A 134 -4.92 14.23 11.19
N GLY A 135 -6.18 14.56 11.50
CA GLY A 135 -7.27 14.59 10.53
C GLY A 135 -7.05 15.60 9.40
N GLY A 136 -6.42 16.74 9.70
CA GLY A 136 -6.01 17.72 8.69
C GLY A 136 -4.97 17.14 7.73
N LEU A 137 -3.96 16.44 8.28
CA LEU A 137 -2.89 15.80 7.53
C LEU A 137 -3.42 14.67 6.64
N VAL A 138 -4.27 13.79 7.17
CA VAL A 138 -4.79 12.64 6.42
C VAL A 138 -6.05 12.94 5.59
N SER A 139 -6.54 14.18 5.60
CA SER A 139 -7.65 14.61 4.75
C SER A 139 -7.36 14.47 3.25
N GLY A 140 -6.07 14.38 2.88
CA GLY A 140 -5.63 14.18 1.50
C GLY A 140 -5.78 15.40 0.60
N GLY A 141 -6.07 16.58 1.17
CA GLY A 141 -6.36 17.80 0.41
C GLY A 141 -5.15 18.73 0.17
N ALA A 142 -4.02 18.50 0.82
CA ALA A 142 -2.91 19.44 0.86
C ALA A 142 -1.57 18.79 0.51
N PHE A 143 -0.96 19.21 -0.59
CA PHE A 143 0.34 18.68 -1.02
C PHE A 143 1.45 18.93 0.03
N PRO A 144 2.29 17.93 0.37
CA PRO A 144 2.41 16.60 -0.24
C PRO A 144 1.51 15.50 0.36
N PHE A 145 0.70 15.80 1.37
CA PHE A 145 -0.23 14.86 2.01
C PHE A 145 -1.53 14.76 1.20
N VAL A 146 -1.48 13.98 0.12
CA VAL A 146 -2.59 13.83 -0.84
C VAL A 146 -3.04 12.37 -0.91
N SER A 147 -4.36 12.15 -0.96
CA SER A 147 -4.91 10.81 -1.21
C SER A 147 -4.45 10.29 -2.59
N PRO A 148 -4.09 9.00 -2.72
CA PRO A 148 -4.24 7.91 -1.74
C PRO A 148 -3.00 7.63 -0.87
N LEU A 149 -1.98 8.51 -0.84
CA LEU A 149 -0.83 8.33 0.05
C LEU A 149 -1.21 8.54 1.53
N VAL A 150 -2.26 9.29 1.79
CA VAL A 150 -2.86 9.46 3.12
C VAL A 150 -4.36 9.21 3.04
N GLY A 151 -4.98 8.86 4.16
CA GLY A 151 -6.42 8.69 4.20
C GLY A 151 -6.95 8.09 5.50
N ARG A 152 -8.16 7.56 5.38
CA ARG A 152 -8.89 6.88 6.46
C ARG A 152 -9.39 5.53 5.95
N GLY A 153 -8.87 4.45 6.50
CA GLY A 153 -9.32 3.09 6.23
C GLY A 153 -10.67 2.78 6.87
N SER A 154 -11.20 1.58 6.56
CA SER A 154 -12.51 1.16 7.08
C SER A 154 -12.51 1.10 8.61
N GLY A 155 -13.56 1.67 9.19
CA GLY A 155 -13.76 1.72 10.63
C GLY A 155 -12.96 2.81 11.36
N GLY A 156 -12.10 3.55 10.64
CA GLY A 156 -11.55 4.82 11.11
C GLY A 156 -10.05 4.92 11.27
N GLY A 157 -9.28 3.90 10.88
CA GLY A 157 -7.82 3.96 10.90
C GLY A 157 -7.27 5.08 10.02
N LEU A 158 -6.61 6.07 10.63
CA LEU A 158 -6.01 7.20 9.94
C LEU A 158 -4.59 6.82 9.52
N PHE A 159 -4.25 6.86 8.24
CA PHE A 159 -2.96 6.38 7.74
C PHE A 159 -2.21 7.42 6.90
N CYS A 160 -0.89 7.29 6.89
CA CYS A 160 0.03 8.04 6.04
C CYS A 160 1.17 7.12 5.55
N TYR A 161 1.29 6.98 4.23
CA TYR A 161 2.39 6.30 3.53
C TYR A 161 3.40 7.28 2.92
N LEU A 162 3.23 8.60 3.12
CA LEU A 162 4.19 9.57 2.63
C LEU A 162 5.50 9.42 3.42
N PRO A 163 6.64 9.16 2.76
CA PRO A 163 7.92 9.05 3.44
C PRO A 163 8.37 10.37 4.07
N ILE A 164 8.90 10.30 5.28
CA ILE A 164 9.43 11.46 6.03
C ILE A 164 10.91 11.18 6.39
N PRO A 165 11.85 11.43 5.45
CA PRO A 165 13.28 11.22 5.66
C PRO A 165 13.94 12.23 6.62
N TYR A 166 15.01 11.81 7.29
CA TYR A 166 15.82 12.59 8.24
C TYR A 166 17.28 12.11 8.22
N LYS A 167 18.24 12.99 8.47
CA LYS A 167 19.68 12.65 8.43
C LYS A 167 20.27 12.29 9.79
N ASP A 168 19.84 12.98 10.84
CA ASP A 168 20.44 12.90 12.16
C ASP A 168 19.41 12.50 13.23
N ARG A 169 18.26 13.18 13.27
CA ARG A 169 17.26 12.91 14.29
C ARG A 169 15.85 13.24 13.84
N CYS A 170 14.91 12.41 14.23
CA CYS A 170 13.48 12.69 14.09
C CYS A 170 12.74 12.42 15.41
N ARG A 171 11.83 13.32 15.78
CA ARG A 171 10.90 13.13 16.89
C ARG A 171 9.47 13.35 16.43
N VAL A 172 8.57 12.50 16.89
CA VAL A 172 7.14 12.60 16.62
C VAL A 172 6.42 12.88 17.93
N TRP A 173 5.79 14.05 18.01
CA TRP A 173 5.03 14.51 19.16
C TRP A 173 3.53 14.51 18.85
N LEU A 174 2.75 14.11 19.84
CA LEU A 174 1.30 14.23 19.87
C LEU A 174 0.91 15.23 20.96
N GLU A 175 0.27 16.33 20.58
CA GLU A 175 -0.43 17.20 21.53
C GLU A 175 -1.91 16.81 21.57
N ILE A 176 -2.31 16.24 22.71
CA ILE A 176 -3.68 15.80 22.95
C ILE A 176 -4.56 17.03 23.15
N THR A 177 -5.44 17.31 22.19
CA THR A 177 -6.36 18.46 22.21
C THR A 177 -7.73 18.09 22.80
N ASP A 178 -8.08 16.80 22.77
CA ASP A 178 -9.34 16.27 23.30
C ASP A 178 -9.22 15.89 24.80
N SER A 179 -9.72 14.71 25.19
CA SER A 179 -9.67 14.19 26.55
C SER A 179 -8.55 13.15 26.73
N LEU A 180 -7.72 13.38 27.75
CA LEU A 180 -6.69 12.43 28.22
C LEU A 180 -7.25 11.07 28.70
N ALA A 181 -8.57 10.92 28.82
CA ALA A 181 -9.21 9.66 29.17
C ALA A 181 -9.49 8.75 27.97
N HIS A 182 -9.34 9.25 26.74
CA HIS A 182 -9.50 8.43 25.54
C HIS A 182 -8.28 7.54 25.30
N ALA A 183 -8.53 6.41 24.65
CA ALA A 183 -7.49 5.52 24.16
C ALA A 183 -6.91 6.11 22.87
N HIS A 184 -5.60 6.25 22.80
CA HIS A 184 -4.86 6.64 21.61
C HIS A 184 -3.99 5.47 21.19
N TYR A 185 -4.27 4.96 20.00
CA TYR A 185 -3.51 3.91 19.36
C TYR A 185 -2.68 4.51 18.24
N TYR A 186 -1.44 4.06 18.11
CA TYR A 186 -0.59 4.49 17.00
C TYR A 186 0.45 3.44 16.64
N GLN A 187 0.86 3.50 15.37
CA GLN A 187 1.99 2.75 14.82
C GLN A 187 2.81 3.69 13.95
N ILE A 188 4.11 3.82 14.22
CA ILE A 188 5.08 4.63 13.48
C ILE A 188 6.19 3.68 13.02
N LEU A 189 6.09 3.24 11.77
CA LEU A 189 7.09 2.40 11.13
C LEU A 189 8.18 3.29 10.50
N TYR A 190 9.44 2.93 10.70
CA TYR A 190 10.56 3.65 10.11
C TYR A 190 11.66 2.71 9.64
N ALA A 191 12.41 3.18 8.65
CA ALA A 191 13.63 2.55 8.16
C ALA A 191 14.85 3.33 8.65
N SER A 192 15.87 2.63 9.14
CA SER A 192 17.21 3.17 9.38
C SER A 192 18.12 2.82 8.21
N PHE A 193 18.94 3.79 7.82
CA PHE A 193 19.90 3.67 6.74
C PHE A 193 21.33 3.51 7.29
N PRO A 194 22.20 2.76 6.61
CA PRO A 194 23.59 2.62 7.03
C PRO A 194 24.43 3.88 6.82
N THR A 195 23.95 4.84 6.02
CA THR A 195 24.64 6.09 5.70
C THR A 195 23.63 7.21 5.42
N GLU A 196 24.05 8.46 5.64
CA GLU A 196 23.28 9.66 5.28
C GLU A 196 23.43 10.05 3.80
N GLU A 197 24.31 9.38 3.05
CA GLU A 197 24.54 9.67 1.64
C GLU A 197 23.25 9.44 0.82
N GLY A 198 22.83 10.48 0.08
CA GLY A 198 21.59 10.46 -0.69
C GLY A 198 20.30 10.67 0.13
N VAL A 199 20.40 10.87 1.45
CA VAL A 199 19.26 11.21 2.29
C VAL A 199 19.04 12.72 2.27
N ASN A 200 17.82 13.17 2.06
CA ASN A 200 17.43 14.57 2.19
C ASN A 200 16.40 14.69 3.31
N SER A 201 16.71 15.47 4.34
CA SER A 201 15.78 15.72 5.44
C SER A 201 14.49 16.34 4.91
N PHE A 202 13.36 15.78 5.32
CA PHE A 202 12.04 16.24 4.90
C PHE A 202 11.83 17.69 5.31
N ARG A 203 11.30 18.48 4.38
CA ARG A 203 11.02 19.90 4.61
C ARG A 203 9.82 20.33 3.78
N LEU A 204 9.16 21.39 4.21
CA LEU A 204 8.16 22.07 3.41
C LEU A 204 8.63 23.49 3.03
N PRO A 205 8.53 23.89 1.75
CA PRO A 205 8.12 23.07 0.59
C PRO A 205 9.17 22.00 0.23
N LEU A 206 8.71 20.90 -0.37
CA LEU A 206 9.58 19.82 -0.88
C LEU A 206 10.56 20.32 -1.94
N PHE A 207 11.68 19.60 -2.11
CA PHE A 207 12.54 19.79 -3.29
C PHE A 207 11.79 19.41 -4.57
N HIS A 208 12.22 19.95 -5.71
CA HIS A 208 11.53 19.74 -6.98
C HIS A 208 11.40 18.26 -7.37
N GLU A 209 12.46 17.48 -7.17
CA GLU A 209 12.51 16.06 -7.56
C GLU A 209 11.65 15.20 -6.63
N ASP A 210 11.70 15.44 -5.32
CA ASP A 210 10.82 14.81 -4.34
C ASP A 210 9.36 15.13 -4.64
N ALA A 211 9.06 16.41 -4.89
CA ALA A 211 7.73 16.85 -5.24
C ALA A 211 7.22 16.15 -6.51
N SER A 212 8.07 16.01 -7.53
CA SER A 212 7.76 15.29 -8.78
C SER A 212 7.55 13.79 -8.58
N SER A 213 8.27 13.19 -7.63
CA SER A 213 8.14 11.76 -7.31
C SER A 213 6.86 11.47 -6.53
N VAL A 214 6.54 12.29 -5.52
CA VAL A 214 5.26 12.24 -4.79
C VAL A 214 4.09 12.43 -5.76
N ALA A 215 4.20 13.41 -6.64
CA ALA A 215 3.30 13.67 -7.75
C ALA A 215 3.02 12.42 -8.61
N ARG A 216 4.06 11.73 -9.09
CA ARG A 216 3.94 10.48 -9.85
C ARG A 216 3.32 9.36 -9.01
N ALA A 217 3.69 9.25 -7.74
CA ALA A 217 3.11 8.25 -6.84
C ALA A 217 1.60 8.46 -6.70
N ILE A 218 1.13 9.69 -6.45
CA ILE A 218 -0.30 10.01 -6.35
C ILE A 218 -1.05 9.59 -7.63
N ASP A 219 -0.53 9.95 -8.79
CA ASP A 219 -1.14 9.61 -10.08
C ASP A 219 -1.22 8.09 -10.28
N GLN A 220 -0.10 7.38 -10.10
CA GLN A 220 -0.04 5.92 -10.24
C GLN A 220 -0.84 5.15 -9.19
N TRP A 221 -0.99 5.69 -7.99
CA TRP A 221 -1.78 5.04 -6.94
C TRP A 221 -3.26 5.32 -7.14
N SER A 222 -3.62 6.44 -7.79
CA SER A 222 -5.03 6.77 -8.09
C SER A 222 -5.59 5.99 -9.27
N HIS A 223 -4.73 5.47 -10.15
CA HIS A 223 -5.12 4.78 -11.37
C HIS A 223 -4.57 3.36 -11.40
N PRO A 224 -5.37 2.38 -11.86
CA PRO A 224 -4.86 1.03 -12.08
C PRO A 224 -3.74 1.06 -13.14
N PRO A 225 -2.79 0.11 -13.12
CA PRO A 225 -1.74 0.07 -14.13
C PRO A 225 -2.33 -0.02 -15.55
N GLU A 226 -2.14 1.03 -16.37
CA GLU A 226 -2.38 0.96 -17.81
C GLU A 226 -1.14 0.34 -18.48
N ARG A 227 -1.21 -0.95 -18.79
CA ARG A 227 -0.16 -1.64 -19.56
C ARG A 227 -0.73 -2.20 -20.87
N SER A 228 0.13 -2.28 -21.88
CA SER A 228 -0.21 -2.61 -23.27
C SER A 228 -1.02 -3.89 -23.42
N ALA A 229 -1.84 -3.95 -24.47
CA ALA A 229 -2.56 -5.17 -24.84
C ALA A 229 -1.57 -6.31 -25.09
N LEU A 230 -1.67 -7.35 -24.27
CA LEU A 230 -0.83 -8.53 -24.30
C LEU A 230 -1.12 -9.38 -25.54
N ALA A 231 -0.08 -9.97 -26.14
CA ALA A 231 -0.28 -11.03 -27.12
C ALA A 231 -0.74 -12.30 -26.38
N PRO A 232 -1.89 -12.89 -26.72
CA PRO A 232 -2.36 -14.11 -26.07
C PRO A 232 -1.40 -15.26 -26.36
N ALA A 233 -1.06 -16.04 -25.32
CA ALA A 233 -0.42 -17.33 -25.51
C ALA A 233 -1.52 -18.39 -25.72
N GLU A 234 -1.46 -19.13 -26.83
CA GLU A 234 -2.36 -20.27 -27.04
C GLU A 234 -2.03 -21.40 -26.05
N ILE A 235 -3.06 -21.88 -25.33
CA ILE A 235 -2.90 -22.94 -24.34
C ILE A 235 -2.96 -24.30 -25.05
N ASP A 236 -1.88 -25.07 -24.99
CA ASP A 236 -1.91 -26.48 -25.36
C ASP A 236 -2.67 -27.28 -24.30
N SER A 237 -3.78 -27.88 -24.71
CA SER A 237 -4.79 -28.49 -23.83
C SER A 237 -4.62 -29.99 -23.61
N THR A 238 -3.50 -30.58 -24.06
CA THR A 238 -3.32 -32.04 -24.09
C THR A 238 -2.55 -32.63 -22.90
N SER A 239 -2.09 -31.81 -21.97
CA SER A 239 -1.27 -32.20 -20.80
C SER A 239 -2.05 -32.19 -19.47
N GLN A 240 -1.66 -33.05 -18.52
CA GLN A 240 -2.12 -33.01 -17.12
C GLN A 240 -1.74 -31.69 -16.43
N ASP A 241 -0.61 -31.09 -16.82
CA ASP A 241 -0.16 -29.76 -16.43
C ASP A 241 -0.25 -28.82 -17.65
N ARG A 242 -1.25 -27.93 -17.68
CA ARG A 242 -1.47 -27.05 -18.83
C ARG A 242 -0.49 -25.89 -18.75
N VAL A 243 0.53 -25.91 -19.61
CA VAL A 243 1.50 -24.82 -19.71
C VAL A 243 0.83 -23.58 -20.30
N LEU A 244 0.92 -22.46 -19.59
CA LEU A 244 0.37 -21.17 -19.98
C LEU A 244 1.42 -20.23 -20.60
N PHE A 245 2.68 -20.34 -20.15
CA PHE A 245 3.78 -19.51 -20.63
C PHE A 245 5.12 -20.23 -20.47
N ARG A 246 6.05 -20.00 -21.42
CA ARG A 246 7.45 -20.46 -21.36
C ARG A 246 8.37 -19.44 -22.03
N HIS A 247 9.55 -19.23 -21.43
CA HIS A 247 10.64 -18.49 -22.06
C HIS A 247 11.99 -19.15 -21.68
N PRO A 248 12.96 -19.29 -22.59
CA PRO A 248 14.17 -20.11 -22.35
C PRO A 248 15.33 -19.41 -21.63
N GLY A 249 15.27 -18.10 -21.43
CA GLY A 249 16.34 -17.32 -20.78
C GLY A 249 15.79 -16.41 -19.67
N SER A 250 16.63 -15.52 -19.14
CA SER A 250 16.27 -14.55 -18.09
C SER A 250 15.32 -13.45 -18.57
N GLY A 251 14.60 -12.86 -17.64
CA GLY A 251 13.65 -11.79 -17.93
C GLY A 251 12.77 -11.41 -16.75
N VAL A 252 11.75 -10.63 -17.03
CA VAL A 252 10.71 -10.24 -16.07
C VAL A 252 9.34 -10.37 -16.72
N ILE A 253 8.41 -11.03 -16.03
CA ILE A 253 6.98 -10.92 -16.34
C ILE A 253 6.46 -9.70 -15.58
N HIS A 254 6.08 -8.67 -16.32
CA HIS A 254 5.56 -7.41 -15.80
C HIS A 254 4.09 -7.48 -15.42
N GLN A 255 3.34 -8.30 -16.15
CA GLN A 255 1.95 -8.59 -15.83
C GLN A 255 1.49 -9.86 -16.53
N TRP A 256 0.40 -10.43 -16.02
CA TRP A 256 -0.39 -11.40 -16.76
C TRP A 256 -1.88 -11.19 -16.52
N GLU A 257 -2.69 -11.70 -17.45
CA GLU A 257 -4.14 -11.73 -17.35
C GLU A 257 -4.64 -13.15 -17.56
N ILE A 258 -5.55 -13.59 -16.69
CA ILE A 258 -6.27 -14.86 -16.80
C ILE A 258 -7.76 -14.56 -16.96
N ALA A 259 -8.33 -15.03 -18.06
CA ALA A 259 -9.77 -14.96 -18.30
C ALA A 259 -10.39 -16.35 -18.23
N TYR A 260 -11.54 -16.49 -17.56
CA TYR A 260 -12.23 -17.76 -17.34
C TYR A 260 -13.75 -17.56 -17.37
N SER A 261 -14.53 -18.66 -17.45
CA SER A 261 -16.00 -18.55 -17.37
C SER A 261 -16.43 -18.12 -15.96
N LYS A 262 -17.21 -17.04 -15.86
CA LYS A 262 -17.78 -16.57 -14.58
C LYS A 262 -18.60 -17.64 -13.84
N THR A 263 -19.14 -18.62 -14.56
CA THR A 263 -19.91 -19.74 -14.01
C THR A 263 -19.05 -20.86 -13.41
N ARG A 264 -17.74 -20.63 -13.27
CA ARG A 264 -16.75 -21.59 -12.77
C ARG A 264 -15.89 -20.96 -11.67
N GLU A 265 -16.40 -19.91 -11.03
CA GLU A 265 -15.68 -19.20 -9.97
C GLU A 265 -15.43 -20.11 -8.75
N GLU A 266 -16.32 -21.08 -8.52
CA GLU A 266 -16.16 -22.11 -7.50
C GLU A 266 -14.98 -23.06 -7.74
N ASP A 267 -14.40 -23.10 -8.94
CA ASP A 267 -13.21 -23.92 -9.24
C ASP A 267 -11.91 -23.23 -8.84
N LEU A 268 -11.88 -21.90 -8.65
CA LEU A 268 -10.66 -21.13 -8.41
C LEU A 268 -9.81 -21.64 -7.23
N PRO A 269 -10.40 -22.10 -6.10
CA PRO A 269 -9.61 -22.67 -4.99
C PRO A 269 -8.95 -24.02 -5.32
N TYR A 270 -9.36 -24.67 -6.42
CA TYR A 270 -8.89 -26.01 -6.80
C TYR A 270 -7.95 -26.00 -8.02
N ALA A 271 -7.79 -24.85 -8.68
CA ALA A 271 -6.90 -24.66 -9.81
C ALA A 271 -5.64 -23.93 -9.34
N TYR A 272 -4.47 -24.58 -9.40
CA TYR A 272 -3.23 -24.05 -8.87
C TYR A 272 -2.39 -23.46 -10.00
N LEU A 273 -1.85 -22.26 -9.78
CA LEU A 273 -0.85 -21.69 -10.67
C LEU A 273 0.54 -22.03 -10.13
N ARG A 274 1.36 -22.63 -10.99
CA ARG A 274 2.76 -22.93 -10.70
C ARG A 274 3.70 -22.11 -11.56
N VAL A 275 4.66 -21.44 -10.95
CA VAL A 275 5.73 -20.73 -11.66
C VAL A 275 7.07 -21.32 -11.28
N TRP A 276 7.79 -21.77 -12.29
CA TRP A 276 9.12 -22.33 -12.16
C TRP A 276 10.15 -21.40 -12.81
N ASP A 277 11.27 -21.18 -12.14
CA ASP A 277 12.49 -20.67 -12.74
C ASP A 277 13.53 -21.80 -12.75
N SER A 278 13.76 -22.36 -13.94
CA SER A 278 14.49 -23.62 -14.12
C SER A 278 13.84 -24.76 -13.33
N GLU A 279 14.48 -25.24 -12.27
CA GLU A 279 13.97 -26.30 -11.38
C GLU A 279 13.44 -25.73 -10.04
N ASP A 280 13.56 -24.42 -9.82
CA ASP A 280 13.12 -23.75 -8.59
C ASP A 280 11.65 -23.34 -8.70
N LEU A 281 10.83 -23.80 -7.76
CA LEU A 281 9.41 -23.48 -7.69
C LEU A 281 9.23 -22.16 -6.95
N LEU A 282 8.88 -21.10 -7.68
CA LEU A 282 8.71 -19.76 -7.12
C LEU A 282 7.30 -19.55 -6.54
N ILE A 283 6.28 -20.10 -7.22
CA ILE A 283 4.88 -19.92 -6.85
C ILE A 283 4.17 -21.28 -6.99
N ASP A 284 3.45 -21.72 -5.96
CA ASP A 284 2.44 -22.79 -6.02
C ASP A 284 1.24 -22.35 -5.19
N CYS A 285 0.22 -21.76 -5.83
CA CYS A 285 -0.88 -21.10 -5.13
C CYS A 285 -2.21 -21.29 -5.88
N PRO A 286 -3.35 -21.46 -5.17
CA PRO A 286 -4.66 -21.43 -5.82
C PRO A 286 -4.87 -20.14 -6.62
N LEU A 287 -5.46 -20.28 -7.79
CA LEU A 287 -5.68 -19.20 -8.75
C LEU A 287 -6.51 -18.07 -8.15
N GLY A 288 -7.53 -18.38 -7.35
CA GLY A 288 -8.32 -17.36 -6.65
C GLY A 288 -7.48 -16.61 -5.62
N ALA A 289 -6.83 -17.34 -4.71
CA ALA A 289 -6.05 -16.80 -3.62
C ALA A 289 -4.88 -15.92 -4.11
N LEU A 290 -4.13 -16.37 -5.12
CA LEU A 290 -3.02 -15.63 -5.73
C LEU A 290 -3.43 -14.25 -6.27
N PHE A 291 -4.68 -14.10 -6.69
CA PHE A 291 -5.23 -12.86 -7.22
C PHE A 291 -6.15 -12.15 -6.22
N GLY A 292 -6.08 -12.50 -4.93
CA GLY A 292 -6.88 -11.91 -3.87
C GLY A 292 -8.39 -12.12 -4.04
N ARG A 293 -8.80 -13.07 -4.88
CA ARG A 293 -10.20 -13.41 -5.17
C ARG A 293 -10.61 -14.62 -4.35
N PHE A 294 -10.87 -14.36 -3.08
CA PHE A 294 -11.48 -15.33 -2.17
C PHE A 294 -13.00 -15.38 -2.40
N GLU A 295 -13.66 -16.40 -1.86
CA GLU A 295 -15.12 -16.50 -1.88
C GLU A 295 -15.75 -15.25 -1.23
N ARG A 296 -16.80 -14.68 -1.85
CA ARG A 296 -17.49 -13.44 -1.41
C ARG A 296 -16.65 -12.16 -1.42
N THR A 297 -15.52 -12.16 -2.11
CA THR A 297 -14.77 -10.93 -2.39
C THR A 297 -15.52 -10.06 -3.41
N ALA A 298 -15.53 -8.74 -3.21
CA ALA A 298 -16.00 -7.77 -4.18
C ALA A 298 -15.00 -7.59 -5.33
N ASP A 299 -15.44 -6.92 -6.39
CA ASP A 299 -14.55 -6.60 -7.51
C ASP A 299 -13.66 -5.44 -7.07
N PHE A 300 -12.36 -5.56 -7.32
CA PHE A 300 -11.43 -4.53 -6.93
C PHE A 300 -10.26 -4.43 -7.89
N THR A 301 -9.66 -3.24 -7.91
CA THR A 301 -8.37 -3.03 -8.53
C THR A 301 -7.51 -2.25 -7.55
N ASN A 302 -6.29 -2.70 -7.37
CA ASN A 302 -5.25 -2.00 -6.64
C ASN A 302 -3.99 -1.98 -7.51
N ARG A 303 -2.85 -1.63 -6.90
CA ARG A 303 -1.59 -1.47 -7.64
C ARG A 303 -1.06 -2.77 -8.23
N PHE A 304 -1.31 -3.90 -7.57
CA PHE A 304 -0.72 -5.19 -7.94
C PHE A 304 -1.73 -6.21 -8.44
N LEU A 305 -3.02 -5.99 -8.22
CA LEU A 305 -4.08 -6.92 -8.62
C LEU A 305 -5.26 -6.19 -9.24
N HIS A 306 -5.89 -6.85 -10.20
CA HIS A 306 -7.25 -6.57 -10.65
C HIS A 306 -8.04 -7.87 -10.57
N THR A 307 -9.21 -7.82 -9.96
CA THR A 307 -10.11 -8.98 -9.91
C THR A 307 -11.55 -8.60 -10.14
N GLU A 308 -12.18 -9.33 -11.05
CA GLU A 308 -13.61 -9.36 -11.28
C GLU A 308 -13.99 -10.79 -11.73
N PRO A 309 -15.25 -11.23 -11.58
CA PRO A 309 -15.70 -12.50 -12.09
C PRO A 309 -15.30 -12.70 -13.55
N GLY A 310 -14.57 -13.77 -13.81
CA GLY A 310 -14.12 -14.17 -15.14
C GLY A 310 -12.85 -13.49 -15.64
N ARG A 311 -12.25 -12.57 -14.86
CA ARG A 311 -11.03 -11.88 -15.26
C ARG A 311 -10.16 -11.50 -14.06
N LEU A 312 -8.92 -11.97 -14.08
CA LEU A 312 -7.92 -11.70 -13.05
C LEU A 312 -6.66 -11.13 -13.71
N ARG A 313 -6.08 -10.06 -13.15
CA ARG A 313 -4.77 -9.54 -13.56
C ARG A 313 -3.84 -9.42 -12.37
N PHE A 314 -2.58 -9.66 -12.64
CA PHE A 314 -1.49 -9.65 -11.68
C PHE A 314 -0.41 -8.74 -12.24
N PHE A 315 0.02 -7.77 -11.45
CA PHE A 315 0.99 -6.75 -11.83
C PHE A 315 2.26 -6.81 -10.94
N TRP A 316 2.40 -7.84 -10.09
CA TRP A 316 3.67 -8.04 -9.38
C TRP A 316 4.75 -8.46 -10.38
N PRO A 317 5.92 -7.80 -10.36
CA PRO A 317 7.05 -8.21 -11.20
C PRO A 317 7.58 -9.60 -10.82
N ILE A 318 7.59 -10.53 -11.78
CA ILE A 318 8.16 -11.87 -11.60
C ILE A 318 9.47 -11.95 -12.39
N VAL A 319 10.58 -11.78 -11.68
CA VAL A 319 11.93 -11.91 -12.25
C VAL A 319 12.35 -13.37 -12.28
N HIS A 320 12.97 -13.80 -13.38
CA HIS A 320 13.56 -15.12 -13.52
C HIS A 320 14.95 -15.05 -14.12
N TYR A 321 15.85 -15.90 -13.64
CA TYR A 321 17.26 -15.92 -14.02
C TYR A 321 17.54 -16.94 -15.14
N GLY A 322 16.69 -17.96 -15.28
CA GLY A 322 16.80 -19.00 -16.29
C GLY A 322 15.47 -19.24 -17.03
N PRO A 323 15.31 -20.43 -17.64
CA PRO A 323 14.08 -20.80 -18.30
C PRO A 323 12.87 -20.73 -17.36
N ILE A 324 11.88 -19.90 -17.68
CA ILE A 324 10.64 -19.78 -16.90
C ILE A 324 9.53 -20.65 -17.48
N ARG A 325 8.70 -21.23 -16.62
CA ARG A 325 7.52 -22.00 -16.99
C ARG A 325 6.35 -21.69 -16.05
N VAL A 326 5.22 -21.27 -16.62
CA VAL A 326 3.96 -21.05 -15.89
C VAL A 326 2.98 -22.15 -16.27
N GLU A 327 2.41 -22.83 -15.28
CA GLU A 327 1.53 -24.00 -15.48
C GLU A 327 0.28 -23.89 -14.62
N LEU A 328 -0.83 -24.39 -15.15
CA LEU A 328 -2.03 -24.65 -14.37
C LEU A 328 -2.02 -26.11 -13.92
N ALA A 329 -1.77 -26.33 -12.64
CA ALA A 329 -1.84 -27.61 -11.97
C ALA A 329 -3.25 -27.84 -11.40
N ARG A 330 -3.70 -29.10 -11.41
CA ARG A 330 -4.98 -29.59 -10.87
C ARG A 330 -6.23 -29.09 -11.63
N ARG A 331 -7.03 -30.06 -12.10
CA ARG A 331 -8.16 -29.85 -13.04
C ARG A 331 -9.46 -30.32 -12.42
N ALA A 332 -10.32 -29.38 -12.05
CA ALA A 332 -11.77 -29.60 -12.04
C ALA A 332 -12.37 -28.67 -13.11
N GLY A 333 -12.39 -29.09 -14.37
CA GLY A 333 -13.18 -28.46 -15.44
C GLY A 333 -12.93 -26.97 -15.81
N LEU A 334 -11.98 -26.26 -15.20
CA LEU A 334 -11.77 -24.83 -15.46
C LEU A 334 -11.13 -24.59 -16.85
N ALA A 335 -11.93 -24.07 -17.77
CA ALA A 335 -11.46 -23.52 -19.04
C ALA A 335 -11.07 -22.05 -18.83
N LEU A 336 -9.84 -21.70 -19.22
CA LEU A 336 -9.30 -20.35 -19.14
C LEU A 336 -8.43 -20.04 -20.36
N SER A 337 -8.16 -18.75 -20.56
CA SER A 337 -7.13 -18.20 -21.45
C SER A 337 -6.16 -17.33 -20.65
N ALA A 338 -4.90 -17.26 -21.06
CA ALA A 338 -3.87 -16.46 -20.39
C ALA A 338 -3.08 -15.59 -21.38
N SER A 339 -2.62 -14.44 -20.92
CA SER A 339 -1.76 -13.53 -21.69
C SER A 339 -0.73 -12.88 -20.77
N PHE A 340 0.47 -12.59 -21.27
CA PHE A 340 1.63 -12.20 -20.47
C PHE A 340 2.38 -11.03 -21.10
N GLU A 341 2.83 -10.06 -20.28
CA GLU A 341 3.83 -9.05 -20.67
C GLU A 341 5.18 -9.52 -20.17
N HIS A 342 6.09 -9.79 -21.09
CA HIS A 342 7.41 -10.30 -20.75
C HIS A 342 8.49 -9.45 -21.40
N GLU A 343 9.47 -9.05 -20.61
CA GLU A 343 10.69 -8.39 -21.05
C GLU A 343 11.87 -9.35 -20.87
N VAL A 344 12.71 -9.48 -21.91
CA VAL A 344 13.98 -10.20 -21.83
C VAL A 344 15.03 -9.30 -21.18
N LEU A 345 15.67 -9.81 -20.13
CA LEU A 345 16.75 -9.11 -19.43
C LEU A 345 18.07 -9.84 -19.64
N ALA A 346 19.18 -9.09 -19.62
CA ALA A 346 20.49 -9.72 -19.48
C ALA A 346 20.56 -10.45 -18.13
N PRO A 347 21.22 -11.63 -18.02
CA PRO A 347 21.30 -12.38 -16.77
C PRO A 347 21.82 -11.58 -15.58
N GLU A 348 22.77 -10.67 -15.82
CA GLU A 348 23.32 -9.76 -14.81
C GLU A 348 22.27 -8.78 -14.28
N GLN A 349 21.44 -8.20 -15.16
CA GLN A 349 20.36 -7.29 -14.78
C GLN A 349 19.25 -8.01 -14.02
N ALA A 350 18.93 -9.25 -14.42
CA ALA A 350 17.94 -10.06 -13.72
C ALA A 350 18.41 -10.35 -12.28
N ARG A 351 19.69 -10.72 -12.09
CA ARG A 351 20.27 -11.01 -10.77
C ARG A 351 20.42 -9.80 -9.84
N GLN A 352 20.19 -8.58 -10.30
CA GLN A 352 20.13 -7.40 -9.43
C GLN A 352 18.78 -7.27 -8.71
N ARG A 353 17.79 -8.11 -9.05
CA ARG A 353 16.44 -8.08 -8.52
C ARG A 353 16.12 -9.44 -7.90
N GLY A 354 15.48 -9.44 -6.74
CA GLY A 354 14.97 -10.65 -6.11
C GLY A 354 13.91 -11.33 -6.97
N ARG A 355 13.69 -12.62 -6.69
CA ARG A 355 12.66 -13.43 -7.34
C ARG A 355 11.40 -13.42 -6.48
N LEU A 356 10.26 -13.08 -7.07
CA LEU A 356 8.97 -13.13 -6.36
C LEU A 356 8.68 -14.58 -5.97
N ARG A 357 8.48 -14.81 -4.68
CA ARG A 357 7.96 -16.04 -4.13
C ARG A 357 6.61 -15.79 -3.47
N VAL A 358 5.81 -16.85 -3.41
CA VAL A 358 4.48 -16.82 -2.78
C VAL A 358 4.35 -17.99 -1.83
N GLU A 359 4.01 -17.68 -0.58
CA GLU A 359 3.68 -18.67 0.44
C GLU A 359 2.16 -18.68 0.66
N HIS A 360 1.50 -19.79 0.32
CA HIS A 360 0.07 -20.00 0.54
C HIS A 360 -0.16 -20.95 1.70
N ASN A 361 -0.98 -20.55 2.66
CA ASN A 361 -1.38 -21.39 3.78
C ASN A 361 -2.90 -21.39 3.93
N LEU A 362 -3.48 -22.57 4.19
CA LEU A 362 -4.86 -22.71 4.66
C LEU A 362 -4.83 -23.44 6.00
N ARG A 363 -5.27 -22.77 7.07
CA ARG A 363 -5.20 -23.27 8.45
C ARG A 363 -6.54 -23.14 9.14
N PHE A 364 -6.83 -24.09 10.02
CA PHE A 364 -7.92 -24.01 10.99
C PHE A 364 -7.29 -23.96 12.38
N ILE A 365 -7.51 -22.87 13.08
CA ILE A 365 -6.93 -22.63 14.40
C ILE A 365 -8.01 -22.86 15.44
N PHE A 366 -7.63 -23.55 16.51
CA PHE A 366 -8.47 -23.85 17.65
C PHE A 366 -7.59 -23.93 18.90
N ASN A 367 -7.96 -23.22 19.96
CA ASN A 367 -7.28 -23.26 21.26
C ASN A 367 -5.76 -23.02 21.14
N GLN A 368 -5.38 -21.94 20.45
CA GLN A 368 -4.00 -21.46 20.37
C GLN A 368 -4.00 -20.01 20.81
N GLU A 369 -3.01 -19.63 21.61
CA GLU A 369 -2.80 -18.24 22.04
C GLU A 369 -1.99 -17.46 20.99
N GLU A 370 -1.15 -18.15 20.23
CA GLU A 370 -0.33 -17.55 19.16
C GLU A 370 -0.25 -18.50 17.96
N VAL A 371 -0.30 -17.94 16.77
CA VAL A 371 -0.32 -18.66 15.50
C VAL A 371 0.83 -18.16 14.61
N PRO A 372 1.79 -19.02 14.24
CA PRO A 372 2.77 -18.66 13.22
C PRO A 372 2.08 -18.54 11.87
N LEU A 373 2.22 -17.39 11.21
CA LEU A 373 1.64 -17.13 9.88
C LEU A 373 2.66 -17.31 8.75
N LEU A 374 3.93 -16.98 8.99
CA LEU A 374 5.00 -17.05 8.01
C LEU A 374 6.34 -17.26 8.72
N GLU A 375 7.17 -18.16 8.20
CA GLU A 375 8.56 -18.37 8.64
C GLU A 375 9.41 -18.46 7.37
N LEU A 376 10.39 -17.56 7.22
CA LEU A 376 11.30 -17.51 6.08
C LEU A 376 12.75 -17.57 6.56
N GLU A 377 13.59 -18.25 5.79
CA GLU A 377 15.05 -18.22 5.94
C GLU A 377 15.70 -17.57 4.71
N GLY A 378 16.90 -17.03 4.89
CA GLY A 378 17.70 -16.41 3.82
C GLY A 378 17.63 -14.90 3.83
N GLU A 379 17.83 -14.28 2.67
CA GLU A 379 17.82 -12.82 2.49
C GLU A 379 16.71 -12.41 1.54
N GLY A 380 15.98 -11.36 1.89
CA GLY A 380 14.84 -10.92 1.09
C GLY A 380 14.06 -9.80 1.76
N HIS A 381 12.83 -9.61 1.28
CA HIS A 381 11.88 -8.70 1.92
C HIS A 381 10.43 -9.11 1.68
N LEU A 382 9.61 -8.93 2.72
CA LEU A 382 8.17 -9.07 2.61
C LEU A 382 7.61 -7.91 1.77
N ALA A 383 6.81 -8.26 0.76
CA ALA A 383 6.26 -7.31 -0.21
C ALA A 383 4.74 -7.19 -0.11
N GLY A 384 4.04 -8.20 0.41
CA GLY A 384 2.62 -8.09 0.70
C GLY A 384 2.01 -9.30 1.38
N VAL A 385 0.79 -9.13 1.85
CA VAL A 385 -0.08 -10.21 2.30
C VAL A 385 -1.51 -9.95 1.83
N SER A 386 -2.17 -10.99 1.35
CA SER A 386 -3.62 -11.03 1.17
C SER A 386 -4.17 -12.25 1.88
N MET A 387 -5.32 -12.12 2.52
CA MET A 387 -5.87 -13.21 3.30
C MET A 387 -7.38 -13.19 3.36
N ARG A 388 -7.91 -14.36 3.69
CA ARG A 388 -9.30 -14.57 4.10
C ARG A 388 -9.33 -15.07 5.53
N LEU A 389 -10.23 -14.50 6.32
CA LEU A 389 -10.51 -14.91 7.68
C LEU A 389 -11.98 -15.30 7.82
N ARG A 390 -12.24 -16.43 8.45
CA ARG A 390 -13.59 -16.86 8.79
C ARG A 390 -13.64 -17.35 10.24
N GLY A 391 -14.35 -16.60 11.08
CA GLY A 391 -14.59 -16.96 12.47
C GLY A 391 -15.96 -17.62 12.65
N ILE A 392 -16.04 -18.61 13.55
CA ILE A 392 -17.31 -19.21 13.98
C ILE A 392 -17.41 -19.13 15.50
N THR A 393 -18.45 -18.48 15.99
CA THR A 393 -18.72 -18.28 17.42
C THR A 393 -20.17 -18.63 17.76
N ASP A 394 -20.40 -19.06 19.00
CA ASP A 394 -21.74 -19.18 19.59
C ASP A 394 -22.17 -17.91 20.35
N SER A 395 -21.32 -16.87 20.35
CA SER A 395 -21.58 -15.56 20.97
C SER A 395 -21.44 -14.44 19.94
N PRO A 396 -22.54 -14.10 19.24
CA PRO A 396 -22.49 -13.16 18.12
C PRO A 396 -21.90 -11.78 18.47
N ASN A 397 -22.04 -11.30 19.70
CA ASN A 397 -21.47 -10.03 20.17
C ASN A 397 -19.93 -9.99 20.13
N PHE A 398 -19.26 -11.15 20.07
CA PHE A 398 -17.79 -11.26 20.04
C PHE A 398 -17.29 -11.89 18.73
N ALA A 399 -18.11 -11.89 17.69
CA ALA A 399 -17.82 -12.60 16.43
C ALA A 399 -16.57 -12.10 15.69
N PHE A 400 -16.09 -10.90 16.01
CA PHE A 400 -14.88 -10.28 15.46
C PHE A 400 -13.74 -10.15 16.48
N SER A 401 -13.88 -10.69 17.70
CA SER A 401 -12.87 -10.52 18.77
C SER A 401 -11.47 -11.03 18.40
N TYR A 402 -11.36 -11.98 17.47
CA TYR A 402 -10.08 -12.40 16.93
C TYR A 402 -9.29 -11.27 16.25
N LEU A 403 -9.94 -10.19 15.82
CA LEU A 403 -9.22 -9.07 15.25
C LEU A 403 -8.46 -8.26 16.32
N GLU A 404 -8.74 -8.41 17.61
CA GLU A 404 -8.02 -7.68 18.66
C GLU A 404 -6.58 -8.14 18.87
N GLY A 405 -6.22 -9.33 18.37
CA GLY A 405 -4.90 -9.89 18.62
C GLY A 405 -3.80 -9.24 17.81
N ASP A 406 -2.67 -8.97 18.45
CA ASP A 406 -1.51 -8.31 17.85
C ASP A 406 -0.75 -9.25 16.91
N GLU A 407 -0.35 -8.75 15.75
CA GLU A 407 0.70 -9.37 14.96
C GLU A 407 2.09 -9.03 15.51
N THR A 408 3.00 -10.01 15.49
CA THR A 408 4.42 -9.79 15.77
C THR A 408 5.24 -10.21 14.56
N THR A 409 6.14 -9.33 14.12
CA THR A 409 7.15 -9.65 13.10
C THR A 409 8.54 -9.60 13.73
N THR A 410 9.21 -10.74 13.79
CA THR A 410 10.60 -10.87 14.24
C THR A 410 11.52 -10.92 13.02
N ILE A 411 12.52 -10.05 13.00
CA ILE A 411 13.48 -9.92 11.89
C ILE A 411 14.84 -10.40 12.36
N ASP A 412 15.45 -11.33 11.63
CA ASP A 412 16.78 -11.89 11.88
C ASP A 412 16.99 -12.44 13.31
N GLY A 413 15.92 -12.93 13.94
CA GLY A 413 15.91 -13.47 15.31
C GLY A 413 16.07 -12.44 16.43
N GLN A 414 15.84 -11.16 16.15
CA GLN A 414 15.99 -10.08 17.13
C GLN A 414 14.65 -9.70 17.75
N GLU A 415 14.39 -10.13 18.99
CA GLU A 415 13.16 -9.79 19.72
C GLU A 415 13.03 -8.28 20.00
N GLU A 416 14.15 -7.61 20.31
CA GLU A 416 14.20 -6.17 20.65
C GLU A 416 13.83 -5.25 19.47
N THR A 417 13.90 -5.74 18.23
CA THR A 417 13.53 -5.01 17.00
C THR A 417 12.26 -5.56 16.36
N SER A 418 11.46 -6.36 17.10
CA SER A 418 10.22 -6.90 16.59
C SER A 418 9.19 -5.79 16.34
N ILE A 419 8.53 -5.84 15.18
CA ILE A 419 7.39 -4.98 14.88
C ILE A 419 6.18 -5.61 15.58
N ARG A 420 5.55 -4.87 16.50
CA ARG A 420 4.37 -5.33 17.24
C ARG A 420 3.14 -4.47 16.93
N GLY A 421 2.06 -5.15 16.59
CA GLY A 421 0.74 -4.57 16.29
C GLY A 421 0.06 -3.92 17.48
N THR A 422 -1.20 -3.56 17.28
CA THR A 422 -2.14 -3.01 18.28
C THR A 422 -3.56 -3.54 18.06
N GLY A 423 -3.65 -4.69 17.39
CA GLY A 423 -4.86 -5.21 16.77
C GLY A 423 -4.60 -5.62 15.32
N PHE A 424 -5.16 -6.76 14.95
CA PHE A 424 -5.04 -7.32 13.63
C PHE A 424 -5.65 -6.41 12.56
N GLU A 425 -6.80 -5.74 12.81
CA GLU A 425 -7.33 -4.80 11.83
C GLU A 425 -6.43 -3.59 11.61
N ASP A 426 -5.71 -3.16 12.65
CA ASP A 426 -4.85 -1.99 12.64
C ASP A 426 -3.66 -2.21 11.71
N TYR A 427 -3.13 -3.44 11.69
CA TYR A 427 -2.10 -3.86 10.75
C TYR A 427 -2.50 -3.58 9.29
N PHE A 428 -3.78 -3.67 8.95
CA PHE A 428 -4.33 -3.43 7.60
C PHE A 428 -4.85 -2.00 7.40
N ASN A 429 -4.49 -1.07 8.30
CA ASN A 429 -5.03 0.29 8.41
C ASN A 429 -6.55 0.36 8.63
N GLY A 430 -7.15 -0.72 9.13
CA GLY A 430 -8.49 -0.67 9.68
C GLY A 430 -8.55 0.05 11.01
N ALA A 431 -9.72 0.00 11.61
CA ALA A 431 -9.95 0.16 13.05
C ALA A 431 -11.34 -0.40 13.38
N TYR A 432 -11.60 -0.75 14.64
CA TYR A 432 -12.94 -1.11 15.13
C TYR A 432 -13.61 -2.17 14.24
N TYR A 433 -12.89 -3.28 14.01
CA TYR A 433 -13.36 -4.44 13.24
C TYR A 433 -13.82 -4.13 11.81
N PHE A 434 -13.29 -3.07 11.19
CA PHE A 434 -13.71 -2.61 9.86
C PHE A 434 -15.23 -2.41 9.74
N HIS A 435 -15.90 -1.88 10.78
CA HIS A 435 -17.36 -1.78 10.84
C HIS A 435 -18.02 -0.99 9.68
N GLU A 436 -17.25 -0.19 8.94
CA GLU A 436 -17.70 0.49 7.72
C GLU A 436 -17.73 -0.42 6.47
N GLY A 437 -17.20 -1.63 6.58
CA GLY A 437 -17.22 -2.67 5.57
C GLY A 437 -16.12 -2.53 4.51
N VAL A 438 -16.45 -2.90 3.28
CA VAL A 438 -15.54 -2.99 2.13
C VAL A 438 -14.95 -1.61 1.82
N SER A 439 -13.62 -1.56 1.73
CA SER A 439 -12.85 -0.38 1.32
C SER A 439 -11.58 -0.83 0.59
N VAL A 440 -11.25 -0.19 -0.53
CA VAL A 440 -10.13 -0.60 -1.39
C VAL A 440 -9.21 0.60 -1.58
N PHE A 441 -7.97 0.47 -1.10
CA PHE A 441 -6.90 1.43 -1.33
C PHE A 441 -5.75 0.76 -2.09
N PRO A 442 -4.82 1.51 -2.69
CA PRO A 442 -3.79 0.92 -3.55
C PRO A 442 -2.89 -0.13 -2.86
N ASN A 443 -2.67 0.03 -1.55
CA ASN A 443 -1.76 -0.80 -0.76
C ASN A 443 -2.44 -1.52 0.41
N HIS A 444 -3.74 -1.33 0.65
CA HIS A 444 -4.45 -2.07 1.69
C HIS A 444 -5.96 -2.04 1.44
N GLY A 445 -6.70 -2.91 2.12
CA GLY A 445 -8.14 -2.80 2.14
C GLY A 445 -8.85 -4.06 2.60
N VAL A 446 -10.16 -3.92 2.69
CA VAL A 446 -11.12 -4.99 2.94
C VAL A 446 -11.92 -5.18 1.67
N THR A 447 -11.78 -6.32 1.02
CA THR A 447 -12.39 -6.61 -0.28
C THR A 447 -13.62 -7.50 -0.14
N GLY A 448 -13.80 -8.19 0.99
CA GLY A 448 -15.02 -8.91 1.34
C GLY A 448 -15.29 -8.77 2.83
N PHE A 449 -16.54 -8.57 3.22
CA PHE A 449 -16.92 -8.43 4.64
C PHE A 449 -18.36 -8.90 4.88
N ASP A 450 -18.55 -9.89 5.74
CA ASP A 450 -19.88 -10.35 6.17
C ASP A 450 -20.40 -9.54 7.37
N GLN A 451 -21.22 -8.53 7.08
CA GLN A 451 -21.86 -7.68 8.09
C GLN A 451 -22.85 -8.44 8.99
N THR A 452 -23.26 -9.66 8.64
CA THR A 452 -24.22 -10.44 9.44
C THR A 452 -23.57 -11.23 10.57
N GLY A 453 -22.24 -11.26 10.66
CA GLY A 453 -21.52 -12.08 11.64
C GLY A 453 -21.84 -11.75 13.10
N SER A 454 -22.15 -10.49 13.40
CA SER A 454 -22.59 -10.06 14.74
C SER A 454 -23.99 -10.57 15.14
N VAL A 455 -24.73 -11.17 14.20
CA VAL A 455 -26.04 -11.78 14.43
C VAL A 455 -25.97 -13.30 14.29
N THR A 456 -25.23 -13.80 13.29
CA THR A 456 -25.18 -15.22 12.95
C THR A 456 -24.11 -15.99 13.74
N GLY A 457 -23.14 -15.27 14.33
CA GLY A 457 -21.94 -15.86 14.90
C GLY A 457 -20.98 -16.41 13.84
N ARG A 458 -21.12 -16.03 12.57
CA ARG A 458 -20.24 -16.45 11.48
C ARG A 458 -19.71 -15.23 10.74
N THR A 459 -18.40 -15.00 10.82
CA THR A 459 -17.74 -13.91 10.10
C THR A 459 -17.00 -14.45 8.89
N ASP A 460 -16.86 -13.62 7.87
CA ASP A 460 -16.11 -13.93 6.65
C ASP A 460 -15.57 -12.62 6.11
N MET A 461 -14.25 -12.54 5.95
CA MET A 461 -13.57 -11.33 5.53
C MET A 461 -12.43 -11.64 4.59
N ALA A 462 -12.23 -10.80 3.58
CA ALA A 462 -11.05 -10.80 2.74
C ALA A 462 -10.35 -9.45 2.88
N ILE A 463 -9.06 -9.46 3.20
CA ILE A 463 -8.24 -8.28 3.46
C ILE A 463 -6.86 -8.39 2.82
N TYR A 464 -6.18 -7.26 2.61
CA TYR A 464 -4.81 -7.25 2.13
C TYR A 464 -4.05 -6.02 2.60
N ARG A 465 -2.72 -6.14 2.65
CA ARG A 465 -1.75 -5.04 2.80
C ARG A 465 -0.50 -5.34 1.98
N TYR A 466 -0.05 -4.38 1.18
CA TYR A 466 1.12 -4.46 0.32
C TYR A 466 2.13 -3.37 0.70
N PHE A 467 3.37 -3.79 0.90
CA PHE A 467 4.45 -2.99 1.45
C PHE A 467 5.29 -2.40 0.32
N ILE A 468 5.02 -1.16 -0.09
CA ILE A 468 5.74 -0.51 -1.21
C ILE A 468 6.77 0.47 -0.69
N GLY A 469 6.30 1.44 0.10
CA GLY A 469 7.15 2.40 0.79
C GLY A 469 7.64 1.89 2.15
N ASP A 470 6.96 0.87 2.68
CA ASP A 470 7.08 0.32 4.03
C ASP A 470 7.47 -1.17 4.04
N LEU A 471 8.32 -1.58 3.08
CA LEU A 471 8.88 -2.93 2.95
C LEU A 471 9.54 -3.42 4.24
N VAL A 472 9.50 -4.74 4.48
CA VAL A 472 10.15 -5.37 5.64
C VAL A 472 11.27 -6.31 5.16
N PRO A 473 12.53 -5.83 5.10
CA PRO A 473 13.68 -6.63 4.71
C PRO A 473 14.22 -7.48 5.86
N TYR A 474 14.85 -8.60 5.49
CA TYR A 474 15.51 -9.55 6.38
C TYR A 474 16.76 -10.12 5.69
N ARG A 475 17.77 -10.54 6.48
CA ARG A 475 19.04 -11.09 5.96
C ARG A 475 19.32 -12.53 6.39
N LYS A 476 18.60 -13.01 7.39
CA LYS A 476 18.73 -14.35 7.93
C LYS A 476 17.38 -15.03 8.05
N SER A 477 16.41 -14.35 8.64
CA SER A 477 15.07 -14.91 8.84
C SER A 477 14.00 -13.83 9.02
N LEU A 478 12.76 -14.20 8.69
CA LEU A 478 11.58 -13.40 8.97
C LEU A 478 10.50 -14.31 9.52
N ASP A 479 10.05 -14.02 10.74
CA ASP A 479 9.01 -14.78 11.42
C ASP A 479 7.84 -13.85 11.72
N ILE A 480 6.65 -14.21 11.26
CA ILE A 480 5.41 -13.47 11.52
C ILE A 480 4.48 -14.39 12.29
N SER A 481 4.08 -13.94 13.47
CA SER A 481 3.06 -14.58 14.29
C SER A 481 1.91 -13.63 14.55
N TRP A 482 0.81 -14.20 15.01
CA TRP A 482 -0.39 -13.47 15.37
C TRP A 482 -0.95 -14.03 16.68
N GLU A 483 -1.17 -13.14 17.64
CA GLU A 483 -1.84 -13.46 18.88
C GLU A 483 -3.33 -13.70 18.64
N VAL A 484 -3.89 -14.75 19.21
CA VAL A 484 -5.31 -15.06 19.08
C VAL A 484 -6.04 -14.64 20.35
N ILE A 485 -6.64 -13.46 20.31
CA ILE A 485 -7.52 -13.02 21.39
C ILE A 485 -8.92 -13.58 21.15
N SER A 486 -9.23 -14.69 21.82
CA SER A 486 -10.59 -15.22 21.88
C SER A 486 -11.09 -15.13 23.32
N LEU A 487 -11.61 -13.95 23.71
CA LEU A 487 -12.13 -13.58 25.03
C LEU A 487 -12.80 -14.76 25.79
N TRP A 488 -11.99 -15.60 26.46
CA TRP A 488 -12.39 -16.71 27.33
C TRP A 488 -12.95 -17.99 26.66
N ARG A 489 -12.89 -18.16 25.33
CA ARG A 489 -13.46 -19.35 24.63
C ARG A 489 -12.71 -19.76 23.35
N ASP A 490 -12.54 -21.06 23.15
CA ASP A 490 -11.90 -21.65 21.97
C ASP A 490 -12.83 -21.65 20.75
N TRP A 491 -12.97 -20.50 20.08
CA TRP A 491 -13.73 -20.43 18.82
C TRP A 491 -12.82 -20.71 17.61
N PRO A 492 -13.24 -21.58 16.68
CA PRO A 492 -12.43 -21.90 15.52
C PRO A 492 -12.37 -20.73 14.53
N ILE A 493 -11.19 -20.54 13.95
CA ILE A 493 -10.95 -19.54 12.91
C ILE A 493 -10.23 -20.21 11.75
N GLU A 494 -10.76 -20.03 10.55
CA GLU A 494 -10.15 -20.45 9.29
C GLU A 494 -9.35 -19.28 8.71
N PHE A 495 -8.08 -19.52 8.41
CA PHE A 495 -7.15 -18.59 7.78
C PHE A 495 -6.72 -19.13 6.44
N GLU A 496 -6.96 -18.36 5.38
CA GLU A 496 -6.30 -18.57 4.10
C GLU A 496 -5.37 -17.37 3.85
N THR A 497 -4.06 -17.57 3.90
CA THR A 497 -3.07 -16.49 3.71
C THR A 497 -2.29 -16.71 2.44
N VAL A 498 -1.93 -15.60 1.81
CA VAL A 498 -1.02 -15.53 0.66
C VAL A 498 -0.02 -14.42 0.96
N PHE A 499 1.21 -14.82 1.29
CA PHE A 499 2.32 -13.88 1.47
C PHE A 499 3.11 -13.76 0.17
N TYR A 500 3.40 -12.52 -0.23
CA TYR A 500 4.24 -12.17 -1.36
C TYR A 500 5.54 -11.63 -0.83
N TYR A 501 6.67 -12.22 -1.23
CA TYR A 501 8.00 -11.76 -0.80
C TYR A 501 8.99 -11.92 -1.94
N TYR A 502 10.06 -11.13 -1.91
CA TYR A 502 11.17 -11.28 -2.85
C TYR A 502 12.32 -11.98 -2.15
N ASP A 503 12.71 -13.12 -2.70
CA ASP A 503 13.92 -13.86 -2.30
C ASP A 503 15.12 -13.25 -3.03
N CYS A 504 16.06 -12.74 -2.24
CA CYS A 504 17.28 -12.08 -2.68
C CYS A 504 18.53 -12.91 -2.38
N SER A 505 18.40 -14.16 -1.93
CA SER A 505 19.54 -15.01 -1.53
C SER A 505 20.55 -15.25 -2.66
N ASP A 506 20.08 -15.22 -3.91
CA ASP A 506 20.89 -15.39 -5.13
C ASP A 506 21.15 -14.06 -5.88
N CYS A 507 20.80 -12.92 -5.29
CA CYS A 507 21.06 -11.62 -5.90
C CYS A 507 22.56 -11.36 -6.03
N ALA A 508 22.95 -10.75 -7.14
CA ALA A 508 24.27 -10.13 -7.23
C ALA A 508 24.34 -8.97 -6.24
N GLU A 509 25.50 -8.77 -5.60
CA GLU A 509 25.73 -7.54 -4.84
C GLU A 509 25.45 -6.35 -5.77
N PRO A 510 24.67 -5.35 -5.32
CA PRO A 510 24.49 -4.14 -6.10
C PRO A 510 25.87 -3.54 -6.38
N GLU A 511 26.10 -3.06 -7.60
CA GLU A 511 27.33 -2.29 -7.86
C GLU A 511 27.41 -1.14 -6.84
N PRO A 512 28.61 -0.85 -6.28
CA PRO A 512 28.77 0.29 -5.40
C PRO A 512 28.23 1.53 -6.10
N TRP A 513 27.35 2.26 -5.43
CA TRP A 513 26.91 3.56 -5.94
C TRP A 513 28.17 4.38 -6.23
N PRO A 514 28.27 5.04 -7.41
CA PRO A 514 29.45 5.81 -7.75
C PRO A 514 29.69 6.83 -6.63
N ALA A 515 30.83 6.69 -5.95
CA ALA A 515 31.21 7.56 -4.84
C ALA A 515 31.06 9.02 -5.29
N SER A 516 30.30 9.78 -4.52
CA SER A 516 29.97 11.18 -4.77
C SER A 516 31.17 11.96 -5.31
N LEU A 517 31.14 12.33 -6.59
CA LEU A 517 31.99 13.38 -7.14
C LEU A 517 31.58 14.66 -6.40
N GLY A 518 32.52 15.19 -5.59
CA GLY A 518 32.28 16.38 -4.79
C GLY A 518 31.86 17.60 -5.61
N TRP A 519 31.55 18.67 -4.88
CA TRP A 519 31.61 20.09 -5.24
C TRP A 519 30.31 20.91 -5.10
N ASP A 520 30.60 22.17 -4.73
CA ASP A 520 29.84 23.34 -4.26
C ASP A 520 28.37 23.52 -4.65
N LEU A 521 27.59 23.85 -3.61
CA LEU A 521 26.23 24.38 -3.65
C LEU A 521 26.22 25.83 -4.11
N ASP A 522 25.33 26.18 -5.04
CA ASP A 522 24.87 27.56 -5.17
C ASP A 522 23.35 27.68 -5.12
N ARG A 523 22.93 28.79 -4.50
CA ARG A 523 21.67 28.98 -3.77
C ARG A 523 20.47 29.33 -4.67
N ASP A 524 19.29 29.01 -4.12
CA ASP A 524 17.94 29.54 -4.42
C ASP A 524 16.96 28.71 -5.27
N GLY A 525 17.07 27.37 -5.27
CA GLY A 525 16.06 26.44 -5.79
C GLY A 525 14.69 26.46 -5.08
N LYS A 526 13.91 27.52 -5.23
CA LYS A 526 12.50 27.61 -4.81
C LYS A 526 11.55 27.51 -6.00
N ILE A 527 10.59 26.59 -5.92
CA ILE A 527 9.40 26.55 -6.78
C ILE A 527 8.36 27.52 -6.21
N ASN A 528 7.65 28.24 -7.08
CA ASN A 528 6.51 29.05 -6.67
C ASN A 528 5.18 28.27 -6.85
N HIS A 529 4.18 28.60 -6.03
CA HIS A 529 2.86 27.95 -5.96
C HIS A 529 2.12 27.82 -7.32
N ARG A 530 2.46 28.62 -8.33
CA ARG A 530 1.84 28.58 -9.66
C ARG A 530 2.26 27.36 -10.47
N ASP A 531 3.52 26.95 -10.37
CA ASP A 531 4.05 25.83 -11.15
C ASP A 531 3.49 24.50 -10.64
N LEU A 532 3.29 24.39 -9.32
CA LEU A 532 2.61 23.27 -8.68
C LEU A 532 1.13 23.19 -9.10
N LEU A 533 0.42 24.33 -9.14
CA LEU A 533 -0.96 24.40 -9.60
C LEU A 533 -1.13 24.05 -11.08
N LEU A 534 -0.19 24.43 -11.94
CA LEU A 534 -0.23 24.09 -13.37
C LEU A 534 -0.03 22.58 -13.58
N TRP A 535 0.87 21.96 -12.83
CA TRP A 535 1.06 20.50 -12.84
C TRP A 535 -0.17 19.76 -12.31
N MET A 536 -0.72 20.18 -11.15
CA MET A 536 -1.95 19.60 -10.58
C MET A 536 -3.19 19.79 -11.47
N ASN A 537 -3.30 20.90 -12.18
CA ASN A 537 -4.40 21.14 -13.13
C ASN A 537 -4.24 20.36 -14.44
N GLY A 538 -3.02 20.00 -14.83
CA GLY A 538 -2.76 19.07 -15.93
C GLY A 538 -3.34 17.68 -15.67
N LEU A 539 -3.22 17.18 -14.43
CA LEU A 539 -3.84 15.91 -14.00
C LEU A 539 -5.38 15.97 -13.97
N ARG A 540 -5.97 17.13 -13.64
CA ARG A 540 -7.42 17.35 -13.71
C ARG A 540 -7.97 17.40 -15.14
N GLY A 541 -7.10 17.51 -16.15
CA GLY A 541 -7.46 17.54 -17.57
C GLY A 541 -7.78 16.18 -18.20
N ALA A 542 -7.44 15.07 -17.53
CA ALA A 542 -7.83 13.71 -17.94
C ALA A 542 -9.25 13.39 -17.42
N SER A 543 -10.25 13.82 -18.17
CA SER A 543 -11.66 13.75 -17.80
C SER A 543 -12.23 12.31 -17.79
N ALA A 544 -12.61 11.80 -16.61
CA ALA A 544 -13.85 11.03 -16.37
C ALA A 544 -14.07 10.67 -14.88
N PHE A 545 -14.20 11.66 -14.00
CA PHE A 545 -14.78 11.45 -12.65
C PHE A 545 -15.85 12.51 -12.37
N ASN A 546 -16.99 12.36 -13.03
CA ASN A 546 -18.23 13.04 -12.67
C ASN A 546 -19.32 11.96 -12.46
N SER A 547 -19.15 11.14 -11.41
CA SER A 547 -20.24 10.37 -10.78
C SER A 547 -19.76 9.58 -9.55
N ILE A 548 -19.07 10.22 -8.60
CA ILE A 548 -19.05 9.71 -7.23
C ILE A 548 -20.05 10.56 -6.46
N PRO A 549 -21.21 10.02 -6.03
CA PRO A 549 -22.11 10.76 -5.16
C PRO A 549 -21.39 11.01 -3.83
N SER A 550 -21.30 12.28 -3.43
CA SER A 550 -20.93 12.68 -2.07
C SER A 550 -21.75 11.88 -1.05
N PRO A 551 -21.12 11.18 -0.08
CA PRO A 551 -21.83 10.62 1.04
C PRO A 551 -21.61 11.47 2.30
N TRP A 552 -21.80 12.79 2.24
CA TRP A 552 -21.88 13.61 3.47
C TRP A 552 -22.97 14.67 3.29
N PRO A 553 -24.06 14.56 4.06
CA PRO A 553 -24.06 15.22 5.35
C PRO A 553 -24.76 14.38 6.43
N TYR A 554 -24.04 13.98 7.48
CA TYR A 554 -24.69 13.63 8.75
C TYR A 554 -24.20 14.57 9.84
N HIS A 555 -25.14 15.38 10.31
CA HIS A 555 -24.98 16.23 11.48
C HIS A 555 -24.68 15.36 12.70
N PHE A 556 -23.59 15.70 13.39
CA PHE A 556 -23.32 15.27 14.75
C PHE A 556 -24.44 15.75 15.68
N THR A 557 -25.33 14.85 16.07
CA THR A 557 -25.99 14.82 17.38
C THR A 557 -26.76 13.50 17.50
N GLU A 558 -26.29 12.57 18.33
CA GLU A 558 -27.05 12.08 19.49
C GLU A 558 -26.22 11.11 20.32
N ARG A 559 -26.40 11.23 21.63
CA ARG A 559 -25.63 10.62 22.70
C ARG A 559 -25.90 9.13 22.77
N TRP A 560 -24.86 8.33 22.91
CA TRP A 560 -24.95 6.99 23.50
C TRP A 560 -24.44 7.06 24.93
N ASN A 561 -25.35 6.82 25.87
CA ASN A 561 -25.06 6.51 27.27
C ASN A 561 -25.06 4.97 27.40
N PRO A 562 -24.33 4.43 28.38
CA PRO A 562 -23.51 3.21 28.27
C PRO A 562 -24.26 1.90 28.01
#